data_AF-X0VV65-F1
#
_entry.id   AF-X0VV65-F1
#
_cell.length_a   1.000
_cell.length_b   1.000
_cell.length_c   1.000
_cell.angle_alpha   90.00
_cell.angle_beta   90.00
_cell.angle_gamma   90.00
#
_symmetry.space_group_name_H-M   'P 1'
#
loop_
_entity.id
_entity.type
_entity.pdbx_description
1 polymer ?
#
loop_
_entity_poly.entity_id
_entity_poly.type
_entity_poly.pdbx_seq_one_letter_code
_entity_poly.pdbx_strand_id
1 'polypeptide(L)' 'MPLIDYDSASPVEMFPGVVRRTLTDGDRLMLIEVTVEEGAVVPLHTHPHEQTGYLISGRFLFEL' A
#
# COMPACT_ATOMS: atom_id res chain seq x y z
N MET A 1 -8.23 -14.09 -13.20
CA MET A 1 -8.18 -13.86 -11.75
C MET A 1 -6.82 -14.34 -11.26
N PRO A 2 -5.79 -13.49 -11.34
CA PRO A 2 -4.48 -13.85 -10.82
C PRO A 2 -4.60 -14.16 -9.32
N LEU A 3 -4.07 -15.31 -8.92
CA LEU A 3 -3.80 -15.66 -7.53
C LEU A 3 -2.30 -15.61 -7.38
N ILE A 4 -1.84 -14.96 -6.33
CA ILE A 4 -0.43 -14.81 -6.02
C ILE A 4 -0.16 -15.41 -4.65
N ASP A 5 1.00 -16.03 -4.49
CA ASP A 5 1.51 -16.40 -3.18
C ASP A 5 2.04 -15.13 -2.50
N TYR A 6 1.63 -14.87 -1.27
CA TYR A 6 2.04 -13.67 -0.52
C TYR A 6 3.56 -13.56 -0.42
N ASP A 7 4.23 -14.70 -0.19
CA ASP A 7 5.68 -14.75 -0.03
C ASP A 7 6.43 -14.55 -1.36
N SER A 8 5.73 -14.67 -2.51
CA SER A 8 6.31 -14.40 -3.83
C SER A 8 6.31 -12.92 -4.20
N ALA A 9 5.56 -12.08 -3.47
CA ALA A 9 5.44 -10.66 -3.76
C ALA A 9 6.56 -9.86 -3.08
N SER A 10 7.44 -9.27 -3.91
CA SER A 10 8.58 -8.50 -3.42
C SER A 10 8.15 -7.17 -2.77
N PRO A 11 8.55 -6.91 -1.51
CA PRO A 11 8.35 -5.60 -0.90
C PRO A 11 9.27 -4.55 -1.53
N VAL A 12 8.77 -3.32 -1.63
CA VAL A 12 9.50 -2.16 -2.17
C VAL A 12 9.37 -1.02 -1.17
N GLU A 13 10.50 -0.42 -0.78
CA GLU A 13 10.50 0.81 0.01
C GLU A 13 10.11 1.98 -0.90
N MET A 14 9.00 2.64 -0.54
CA MET A 14 8.43 3.76 -1.31
C MET A 14 8.95 5.10 -0.78
N PHE A 15 9.05 5.21 0.54
CA PHE A 15 9.58 6.33 1.30
C PHE A 15 10.31 5.76 2.53
N PRO A 16 11.16 6.54 3.22
CA PRO A 16 11.76 6.10 4.48
C PRO A 16 10.71 5.58 5.46
N GLY A 17 10.79 4.29 5.81
CA GLY A 17 9.85 3.62 6.73
C GLY A 17 8.46 3.32 6.15
N VAL A 18 8.25 3.47 4.83
CA VAL A 18 7.01 3.10 4.14
C VAL A 18 7.32 2.03 3.09
N VAL A 19 6.86 0.81 3.36
CA VAL A 19 7.09 -0.35 2.48
C VAL A 19 5.77 -0.78 1.86
N ARG A 20 5.77 -0.97 0.53
CA ARG A 20 4.64 -1.48 -0.24
C ARG A 20 4.97 -2.86 -0.79
N ARG A 21 4.05 -3.80 -0.65
CA ARG A 21 4.04 -5.07 -1.39
C ARG A 21 2.89 -5.05 -2.39
N THR A 22 3.19 -5.16 -3.67
CA THR A 22 2.15 -5.34 -4.70
C THR A 22 1.72 -6.80 -4.69
N LEU A 23 0.48 -7.05 -4.28
CA LEU A 23 -0.07 -8.41 -4.21
C LEU A 23 -0.50 -8.84 -5.60
N THR A 24 -1.45 -8.12 -6.20
CA THR A 24 -1.87 -8.40 -7.57
C THR A 24 -2.34 -7.14 -8.25
N ASP A 25 -2.28 -7.14 -9.58
CA ASP A 25 -2.84 -6.10 -10.41
C ASP A 25 -3.56 -6.68 -11.64
N GLY A 26 -4.32 -5.82 -12.29
CA GLY A 26 -4.94 -6.04 -13.59
C GLY A 26 -5.30 -4.69 -14.20
N ASP A 27 -6.05 -4.70 -15.30
CA ASP A 27 -6.27 -3.51 -16.13
C ASP A 27 -6.84 -2.27 -15.39
N ARG A 28 -7.58 -2.49 -14.30
CA ARG A 28 -8.31 -1.42 -13.59
C ARG A 28 -8.20 -1.48 -12.07
N LEU A 29 -7.47 -2.45 -11.52
CA LEU A 29 -7.38 -2.63 -10.07
C LEU A 29 -5.98 -3.09 -9.71
N MET A 30 -5.46 -2.53 -8.63
CA MET A 30 -4.25 -2.99 -7.97
C MET A 30 -4.59 -3.23 -6.50
N LEU A 31 -4.20 -4.39 -5.99
CA LEU A 31 -4.24 -4.70 -4.57
C LEU A 31 -2.81 -4.68 -4.04
N ILE A 32 -2.59 -3.87 -3.01
CA ILE A 32 -1.31 -3.72 -2.34
C ILE A 32 -1.48 -3.88 -0.84
N GLU A 33 -0.41 -4.30 -0.18
CA GLU A 33 -0.23 -4.18 1.26
C GLU A 33 0.80 -3.05 1.50
N VAL A 34 0.52 -2.20 2.49
CA VAL A 34 1.44 -1.13 2.89
C VAL A 34 1.72 -1.28 4.38
N THR A 35 3.00 -1.37 4.72
CA THR A 35 3.49 -1.31 6.10
C THR A 35 4.14 0.05 6.32
N VAL A 36 3.73 0.73 7.39
CA VAL A 36 4.25 2.05 7.76
C VAL A 36 4.83 1.96 9.17
N GLU A 37 6.11 2.29 9.30
CA GLU A 37 6.80 2.37 10.58
C GLU A 37 6.29 3.54 11.44
N GLU A 38 6.45 3.43 12.75
CA GLU A 38 6.07 4.52 13.66
C GLU A 38 6.85 5.81 13.33
N GLY A 39 6.11 6.90 13.11
CA GLY A 39 6.68 8.20 12.75
C GLY A 39 7.00 8.39 11.26
N ALA A 40 6.87 7.34 10.43
CA ALA A 40 6.99 7.49 8.98
C ALA A 40 5.78 8.27 8.41
N VAL A 41 6.04 9.08 7.39
CA VAL A 41 5.05 9.98 6.78
C VAL A 41 4.86 9.59 5.32
N VAL A 42 3.60 9.36 4.94
CA VAL A 42 3.20 9.28 3.53
C VAL A 42 2.81 10.69 3.08
N PRO A 43 3.55 11.32 2.15
CA PRO A 43 3.23 12.68 1.70
C PRO A 43 1.84 12.75 1.08
N LEU A 44 1.16 13.88 1.24
CA LEU A 44 -0.10 14.15 0.55
C LEU A 44 0.12 14.05 -0.97
N HIS A 45 -0.72 13.26 -1.63
CA HIS A 45 -0.65 13.03 -3.07
C HIS A 45 -2.04 12.71 -3.63
N THR A 46 -2.15 12.69 -4.96
CA THR A 46 -3.41 12.42 -5.66
C THR A 46 -3.18 11.51 -6.86
N HIS A 47 -4.20 10.74 -7.22
CA HIS A 47 -4.23 9.88 -8.39
C HIS A 47 -5.54 10.11 -9.15
N PRO A 48 -5.54 9.95 -10.49
CA PRO A 48 -6.79 9.94 -11.25
C PRO A 48 -7.63 8.69 -10.97
N HIS A 49 -7.03 7.66 -10.36
CA HIS A 49 -7.67 6.40 -10.00
C HIS A 49 -8.26 6.47 -8.59
N GLU A 50 -9.45 5.87 -8.43
CA GLU A 50 -10.05 5.68 -7.11
C GLU A 50 -9.16 4.78 -6.24
N GLN A 51 -8.94 5.19 -5.00
CA GLN A 51 -8.14 4.45 -4.03
C GLN A 51 -8.96 4.23 -2.76
N THR A 52 -8.98 2.99 -2.29
CA THR A 52 -9.56 2.62 -1.00
C THR A 52 -8.51 1.90 -0.15
N GLY A 53 -8.62 2.03 1.16
CA GLY A 53 -7.70 1.42 2.12
C GLY A 53 -8.45 0.90 3.33
N TYR A 54 -7.95 -0.19 3.91
CA TYR A 54 -8.45 -0.78 5.14
C TYR A 54 -7.29 -0.98 6.11
N LEU A 55 -7.44 -0.52 7.35
CA LEU A 55 -6.42 -0.68 8.38
C LEU A 55 -6.52 -2.08 8.98
N ILE A 56 -5.57 -2.95 8.64
CA ILE A 56 -5.49 -4.32 9.19
C ILE A 56 -5.12 -4.28 10.68
N SER A 57 -4.15 -3.43 11.05
CA SER A 57 -3.68 -3.29 12.43
C SER A 57 -2.99 -1.94 12.69
N GLY A 58 -2.97 -1.51 13.95
CA GLY A 58 -2.29 -0.29 14.37
C GLY A 58 -3.19 0.93 14.43
N ARG A 59 -2.63 2.11 14.18
CA ARG A 59 -3.34 3.40 14.10
C ARG A 59 -2.69 4.27 13.05
N PHE A 60 -3.49 5.04 12.33
CA PHE A 60 -3.02 5.95 11.29
C PHE A 60 -3.78 7.26 11.39
N LEU A 61 -3.09 8.39 11.27
CA LEU A 61 -3.72 9.70 11.16
C LEU A 61 -3.72 10.09 9.68
N PHE A 62 -4.91 10.36 9.15
CA PHE A 62 -5.07 10.93 7.81
C PHE A 62 -5.30 12.43 7.93
N GLU A 63 -4.46 13.20 7.25
CA GLU A 63 -4.66 14.63 7.01
C GLU A 63 -4.96 14.80 5.51
N LEU A 64 -6.14 15.34 5.20
CA LEU A 64 -6.63 15.58 3.84
C LEU A 64 -6.43 17.04 3.44
#